data_AF-A0A0K0D2M0-F1
#
_entry.id   AF-A0A0K0D2M0-F1
#
_cell.length_a   1.000
_cell.length_b   1.000
_cell.length_c   1.000
_cell.angle_alpha   90.00
_cell.angle_beta   90.00
_cell.angle_gamma   90.00
#
_symmetry.space_group_name_H-M   'P 1'
#
loop_
_entity.id
_entity.type
_entity.pdbx_description
1 polymer ?
#
loop_
_entity_poly.entity_id
_entity_poly.type
_entity_poly.pdbx_seq_one_letter_code
_entity_poly.pdbx_strand_id
1 'polypeptide(L)'
;LVAVKTEKCSKSRLHVEVDVLKAANVAKARHFCDLIDNRSKELSYVYMVMTLLDKDLHSLRYETPRSRFGISTSLRLSMQSLKVR
;
A
#
# COMPACT_ATOMS: atom_id res chain seq x y z
N LEU A 1 3.48 0.58 14.47
CA LEU A 1 3.38 -0.76 13.84
C LEU A 1 3.74 -0.62 12.37
N VAL A 2 4.30 -1.66 11.74
CA VAL A 2 4.73 -1.65 10.33
C VAL A 2 4.20 -2.88 9.60
N ALA A 3 4.02 -2.76 8.29
CA ALA A 3 3.74 -3.89 7.41
C ALA A 3 5.05 -4.36 6.77
N VAL A 4 5.26 -5.67 6.73
CA VAL A 4 6.42 -6.28 6.07
C VAL A 4 5.92 -7.17 4.95
N LYS A 5 6.42 -6.94 3.74
CA LYS A 5 6.23 -7.83 2.60
C LYS A 5 7.55 -8.48 2.25
N THR A 6 7.54 -9.80 2.11
CA THR A 6 8.73 -10.60 1.78
C THR A 6 8.46 -11.48 0.57
N GLU A 7 9.46 -11.64 -0.30
CA GLU A 7 9.39 -12.53 -1.46
C GLU A 7 10.66 -13.35 -1.59
N LYS A 8 10.56 -14.58 -2.11
CA LYS A 8 11.76 -15.37 -2.43
C LYS A 8 12.50 -14.75 -3.61
N CYS A 9 13.81 -14.54 -3.46
CA CYS A 9 14.62 -13.79 -4.42
C CYS A 9 14.53 -14.32 -5.85
N SER A 10 14.45 -15.64 -6.03
CA SER A 10 14.45 -16.31 -7.35
C SER A 10 13.28 -15.94 -8.27
N LYS A 11 12.19 -15.35 -7.75
CA LYS A 11 10.99 -14.99 -8.53
C LYS A 11 10.45 -13.61 -8.16
N SER A 12 11.25 -12.78 -7.48
CA SER A 12 10.72 -11.58 -6.85
C SER A 12 10.49 -10.44 -7.84
N ARG A 13 9.31 -9.80 -7.71
CA ARG A 13 8.98 -8.53 -8.36
C ARG A 13 8.98 -7.36 -7.37
N LEU A 14 9.31 -7.62 -6.11
CA LEU A 14 9.32 -6.64 -5.02
C LEU A 14 10.22 -5.43 -5.31
N HIS A 15 11.28 -5.59 -6.11
CA HIS A 15 12.13 -4.47 -6.51
C HIS A 15 11.34 -3.37 -7.26
N VAL A 16 10.38 -3.75 -8.12
CA VAL A 16 9.52 -2.80 -8.82
C VAL A 16 8.62 -2.06 -7.83
N GLU A 17 8.05 -2.78 -6.86
CA GLU A 17 7.20 -2.17 -5.82
C GLU A 17 8.00 -1.18 -4.95
N VAL A 18 9.22 -1.56 -4.57
CA VAL A 18 10.15 -0.71 -3.82
C VAL A 18 10.49 0.55 -4.61
N ASP A 19 10.78 0.45 -5.91
CA ASP A 19 11.11 1.59 -6.74
C ASP A 19 9.91 2.54 -6.93
N VAL A 20 8.70 2.00 -7.07
CA VAL A 20 7.46 2.79 -7.11
C VAL A 20 7.25 3.53 -5.79
N LEU A 21 7.42 2.86 -4.64
CA LEU A 21 7.26 3.52 -3.33
C LEU A 21 8.37 4.56 -3.07
N LYS A 22 9.61 4.32 -3.51
CA LYS A 22 10.68 5.34 -3.45
C LYS A 22 10.30 6.59 -4.25
N ALA A 23 9.83 6.42 -5.48
CA ALA A 23 9.39 7.53 -6.31
C ALA A 23 8.21 8.28 -5.69
N ALA A 24 7.22 7.55 -5.14
CA ALA A 24 6.08 8.12 -4.44
C ALA A 24 6.49 8.92 -3.19
N ASN A 25 7.42 8.39 -2.38
CA ASN A 25 7.98 9.07 -1.21
C ASN A 25 8.68 10.38 -1.60
N VAL A 26 9.52 10.36 -2.65
CA VAL A 26 10.21 11.57 -3.16
C VAL A 26 9.21 12.62 -3.65
N ALA A 27 8.17 12.17 -4.36
CA ALA A 27 7.07 13.03 -4.81
C ALA A 27 6.14 13.49 -3.67
N LYS A 28 6.34 13.00 -2.45
CA LYS A 28 5.45 13.23 -1.29
C LYS A 28 3.99 12.88 -1.59
N ALA A 29 3.78 11.81 -2.35
CA ALA A 29 2.45 11.37 -2.77
C ALA A 29 1.62 10.90 -1.57
N ARG A 30 0.57 11.65 -1.24
CA ARG A 30 -0.18 11.50 0.02
C ARG A 30 -0.86 10.14 0.24
N HIS A 31 -1.25 9.46 -0.84
CA HIS A 31 -2.09 8.26 -0.77
C HIS A 31 -1.31 6.96 -1.02
N PHE A 32 0.01 7.01 -0.87
CA PHE A 32 0.89 5.85 -0.89
C PHE A 32 1.41 5.57 0.52
N CYS A 33 1.77 4.31 0.79
CA CYS A 33 2.47 3.98 2.03
C CYS A 33 3.89 4.51 2.00
N ASP A 34 4.37 5.05 3.11
CA ASP A 34 5.78 5.39 3.22
C ASP A 34 6.62 4.11 3.26
N LEU A 35 7.63 4.05 2.39
CA LEU A 35 8.72 3.08 2.49
C LEU A 35 9.64 3.43 3.66
N ILE A 36 9.82 2.51 4.60
CA ILE A 36 10.64 2.68 5.81
C ILE A 36 12.01 2.00 5.64
N ASP A 37 12.03 0.76 5.15
CA ASP A 37 13.26 0.00 4.91
C ASP A 37 13.06 -0.99 3.74
N ASN A 38 14.16 -1.38 3.08
CA ASN A 38 14.15 -2.43 2.06
C ASN A 38 15.53 -3.09 1.98
N ARG A 39 15.55 -4.39 1.63
CA ARG A 39 16.79 -5.11 1.31
C ARG A 39 16.62 -5.92 0.03
N SER A 40 17.61 -5.82 -0.85
CA SER A 40 17.59 -6.42 -2.18
C SER A 40 18.78 -7.31 -2.51
N LYS A 41 19.81 -7.35 -1.67
CA LYS A 41 21.02 -8.13 -1.92
C LYS A 41 21.33 -9.00 -0.72
N GLU A 42 21.70 -10.24 -1.00
CA GLU A 42 22.40 -11.18 -0.09
C GLU A 42 21.55 -12.16 0.72
N LEU A 43 20.24 -12.26 0.46
CA LEU A 43 19.37 -13.22 1.13
C LEU A 43 18.54 -14.04 0.13
N SER A 44 18.16 -15.25 0.53
CA SER A 44 17.20 -16.10 -0.18
C SER A 44 15.82 -15.43 -0.33
N TYR A 45 15.59 -14.34 0.41
CA TYR A 45 14.39 -13.52 0.40
C TYR A 45 14.75 -12.04 0.30
N VAL A 46 13.89 -11.27 -0.39
CA VAL A 46 13.89 -9.81 -0.37
C VAL A 46 12.72 -9.32 0.45
N TYR A 47 12.84 -8.15 1.06
CA TYR A 47 11.78 -7.57 1.86
C TYR A 47 11.66 -6.05 1.68
N MET A 48 10.46 -5.54 1.98
CA MET A 48 10.22 -4.14 2.23
C MET A 48 9.41 -3.97 3.52
N VAL A 49 9.74 -2.92 4.26
CA VAL A 49 9.01 -2.45 5.43
C VAL A 49 8.34 -1.15 5.05
N MET A 50 7.03 -1.09 5.26
CA MET A 50 6.22 0.07 4.92
C MET A 50 5.23 0.40 6.03
N THR A 51 4.58 1.55 5.90
CA THR A 51 3.47 1.94 6.79
C THR A 51 2.40 0.86 6.82
N LEU A 52 2.02 0.42 8.03
CA LEU A 52 0.87 -0.46 8.22
C LEU A 52 -0.42 0.35 8.11
N LEU A 53 -1.32 -0.08 7.26
CA LEU A 53 -2.67 0.47 7.16
C LEU A 53 -3.64 -0.35 8.00
N ASP A 54 -4.79 0.25 8.31
CA ASP A 54 -5.93 -0.43 8.91
C ASP A 54 -6.62 -1.35 7.89
N LYS A 55 -7.83 -1.80 8.24
CA LYS A 55 -8.69 -2.65 7.39
C LYS A 55 -8.78 -2.11 5.96
N ASP A 56 -8.70 -3.02 5.01
CA ASP A 56 -8.89 -2.72 3.61
C ASP A 56 -10.36 -2.31 3.31
N LEU A 57 -10.57 -1.68 2.15
CA LEU A 57 -11.90 -1.19 1.76
C LEU A 57 -12.93 -2.31 1.55
N HIS A 58 -12.50 -3.54 1.22
CA HIS A 58 -13.42 -4.66 1.07
C HIS A 58 -13.97 -5.12 2.41
N SER A 59 -13.08 -5.26 3.40
CA SER A 59 -13.45 -5.57 4.79
C SER A 59 -14.37 -4.50 5.38
N LEU A 60 -14.00 -3.22 5.28
CA LEU A 60 -14.83 -2.10 5.75
C LEU A 60 -16.20 -2.06 5.05
N ARG A 61 -16.26 -2.36 3.75
CA ARG A 61 -17.51 -2.42 3.02
C ARG A 61 -18.41 -3.52 3.59
N TYR A 62 -17.86 -4.70 3.88
CA TYR A 62 -18.62 -5.84 4.39
C TYR A 62 -19.24 -5.57 5.76
N GLU A 63 -18.58 -4.79 6.60
CA GLU A 63 -19.07 -4.37 7.93
C GLU A 63 -20.25 -3.39 7.90
N THR A 64 -20.54 -2.78 6.74
CA THR A 64 -21.73 -1.92 6.60
C THR A 64 -23.02 -2.75 6.54
N PRO A 65 -24.17 -2.23 7.04
CA PRO A 65 -25.42 -3.00 7.12
C PRO A 65 -25.93 -3.60 5.79
N ARG A 66 -25.54 -3.02 4.65
CA ARG A 66 -25.92 -3.49 3.30
C ARG A 66 -24.73 -3.99 2.48
N SER A 67 -23.58 -4.19 3.12
CA SER A 67 -22.29 -4.52 2.48
C SER A 67 -21.94 -3.58 1.31
N ARG A 68 -22.30 -2.29 1.43
CA ARG A 68 -22.11 -1.24 0.43
C ARG A 68 -21.92 0.10 1.13
N PHE A 69 -20.99 0.89 0.63
CA PHE A 69 -20.83 2.28 1.06
C PHE A 69 -22.00 3.14 0.55
N GLY A 70 -22.47 4.07 1.39
CA GLY A 70 -23.40 5.11 0.96
C GLY A 70 -22.74 6.11 0.01
N ILE A 71 -23.56 6.88 -0.72
CA ILE A 71 -23.11 7.81 -1.78
C ILE A 71 -22.00 8.75 -1.28
N SER A 72 -22.19 9.36 -0.11
CA SER A 72 -21.22 10.29 0.48
C SER A 72 -19.84 9.63 0.71
N THR A 73 -19.83 8.42 1.27
CA THR A 73 -18.58 7.68 1.51
C THR A 73 -17.94 7.25 0.21
N SER A 74 -18.72 6.72 -0.73
CA SER A 74 -18.22 6.33 -2.05
C SER A 74 -17.58 7.50 -2.78
N LEU A 75 -18.23 8.68 -2.80
CA LEU A 75 -17.69 9.88 -3.46
C LEU A 75 -16.37 10.33 -2.83
N ARG A 76 -16.28 10.36 -1.49
CA ARG A 76 -15.04 10.72 -0.81
C ARG A 76 -13.92 9.72 -1.06
N LEU A 77 -14.22 8.41 -1.05
CA LEU A 77 -13.24 7.37 -1.38
C LEU A 77 -12.71 7.58 -2.80
N SER A 78 -13.60 7.76 -3.78
CA SER A 78 -13.23 8.05 -5.17
C SER A 78 -12.36 9.31 -5.28
N MET A 79 -12.69 10.38 -4.56
CA MET A 79 -11.88 11.60 -4.55
C MET A 79 -10.49 11.37 -3.98
N GLN A 80 -10.32 10.56 -2.93
CA GLN A 80 -8.98 10.25 -2.38
C GLN A 80 -8.20 9.31 -3.33
N SER A 81 -8.86 8.33 -3.95
CA SER A 81 -8.23 7.41 -4.91
C SER A 81 -7.77 8.11 -6.18
N LEU A 82 -8.51 9.11 -6.65
CA LEU A 82 -8.16 9.88 -7.85
C LEU A 82 -7.16 11.00 -7.56
N LYS A 83 -6.96 11.39 -6.31
CA LYS A 83 -6.30 12.66 -5.98
C LYS A 83 -4.86 12.69 -6.51
N VAL A 84 -4.67 13.43 -7.60
CA VAL A 84 -3.36 13.80 -8.16
C VAL A 84 -2.91 15.08 -7.47
N ARG A 85 -2.29 14.96 -6.30
CA ARG A 85 -1.53 16.06 -5.67
C ARG A 85 -0.34 15.50 -4.91
#